data_AF-A0A1H8E5J6-F1
#
_entry.id   AF-A0A1H8E5J6-F1
#
_cell.length_a   1.000
_cell.length_b   1.000
_cell.length_c   1.000
_cell.angle_alpha   90.00
_cell.angle_beta   90.00
_cell.angle_gamma   90.00
#
_symmetry.space_group_name_H-M   'P 1'
#
loop_
_entity.id
_entity.type
_entity.pdbx_description
1 polymer ?
#
loop_
_entity_poly.entity_id
_entity_poly.type
_entity_poly.pdbx_seq_one_letter_code
_entity_poly.pdbx_strand_id
1 'polypeptide(L)' 'MESLRYQRTRGQQATYLVEYGPEGYQISRDGRLRRARDLGPACQAMGRWERKRVARQFAIEDIEKLIGMDE' A
#
# COMPACT_ATOMS: atom_id res chain seq x y z
N MET A 1 -7.04 -2.13 -11.46
CA MET A 1 -6.86 -2.51 -10.04
C MET A 1 -5.67 -3.47 -9.98
N GLU A 2 -4.70 -3.24 -9.10
CA GLU A 2 -3.50 -4.10 -8.96
C GLU A 2 -3.41 -4.59 -7.52
N SER A 3 -3.73 -5.86 -7.30
CA SER A 3 -3.73 -6.48 -5.98
C SER A 3 -2.31 -6.92 -5.59
N LEU A 4 -1.67 -6.24 -4.64
CA LEU A 4 -0.37 -6.68 -4.12
C LEU A 4 -0.55 -7.59 -2.91
N ARG A 5 -0.42 -8.91 -3.12
CA ARG A 5 -0.41 -9.89 -2.03
C ARG A 5 0.97 -9.92 -1.37
N TYR A 6 1.06 -9.36 -0.17
CA TYR A 6 2.23 -9.49 0.69
C TYR A 6 2.05 -10.68 1.65
N GLN A 7 3.13 -11.40 2.00
CA GLN A 7 3.12 -12.51 2.95
C GLN A 7 4.38 -12.45 3.82
N ARG A 8 4.23 -12.41 5.16
CA ARG A 8 5.38 -12.36 6.08
C ARG A 8 5.96 -13.78 6.30
N THR A 9 7.28 -13.86 6.44
CA THR A 9 8.05 -15.11 6.59
C THR A 9 8.11 -15.67 8.03
N ARG A 10 7.38 -15.08 8.99
CA ARG A 10 7.35 -15.51 10.41
C ARG A 10 5.96 -15.94 10.86
N GLY A 11 5.50 -17.09 10.37
CA GLY A 11 4.33 -17.82 10.88
C GLY A 11 2.94 -17.19 10.68
N GLN A 12 2.85 -15.88 10.41
CA GLN A 12 1.59 -15.19 10.16
C GLN A 12 1.50 -14.77 8.68
N GLN A 13 0.63 -15.46 7.94
CA GLN A 13 0.27 -15.08 6.58
C GLN A 13 -0.88 -14.08 6.65
N ALA A 14 -0.61 -12.80 6.37
CA ALA A 14 -1.65 -11.77 6.23
C ALA A 14 -1.66 -11.29 4.79
N THR A 15 -2.78 -11.46 4.09
CA THR A 15 -2.95 -10.98 2.72
C THR A 15 -3.46 -9.54 2.75
N TYR A 16 -2.67 -8.63 2.22
CA TYR A 16 -3.06 -7.24 2.01
C TYR A 16 -3.53 -7.06 0.57
N LEU A 17 -4.51 -6.18 0.38
CA LEU A 17 -4.95 -5.68 -0.90
C LEU A 17 -4.54 -4.20 -0.95
N VAL A 18 -3.80 -3.83 -1.97
CA VAL A 18 -3.46 -2.42 -2.22
C VAL A 18 -4.18 -1.97 -3.46
N GLU A 19 -4.83 -0.81 -3.43
CA GLU A 19 -5.44 -0.22 -4.61
C GLU A 19 -4.82 1.15 -4.86
N TYR A 20 -4.27 1.32 -6.06
CA TYR A 20 -3.64 2.57 -6.49
C TYR A 20 -4.65 3.43 -7.25
N GLY A 21 -4.95 4.59 -6.69
CA GLY A 21 -5.78 5.62 -7.30
C GLY A 21 -4.93 6.70 -7.99
N PRO A 22 -5.59 7.66 -8.66
CA PRO A 22 -4.91 8.81 -9.27
C PRO A 22 -4.22 9.71 -8.23
N GLU A 23 -4.75 9.75 -7.01
CA GLU A 23 -4.34 10.66 -5.94
C GLU A 23 -3.47 9.96 -4.86
N GLY A 24 -3.49 8.63 -4.80
CA GLY A 24 -2.75 7.90 -3.78
C GLY A 24 -3.01 6.40 -3.81
N TYR A 25 -3.03 5.80 -2.63
CA TYR A 25 -3.31 4.38 -2.47
C TYR A 25 -4.08 4.07 -1.20
N GLN A 26 -4.78 2.94 -1.21
CA GLN A 26 -5.44 2.37 -0.05
C GLN A 26 -5.00 0.93 0.19
N ILE A 27 -4.87 0.56 1.45
CA ILE A 27 -4.47 -0.76 1.93
C ILE A 27 -5.65 -1.34 2.71
N SER A 28 -6.16 -2.45 2.21
CA SER A 28 -7.22 -3.24 2.83
C SER A 28 -6.69 -4.60 3.24
N ARG A 29 -7.20 -5.15 4.34
CA ARG A 29 -6.90 -6.49 4.84
C ARG A 29 -8.22 -7.17 5.21
N ASP A 30 -8.43 -8.40 4.73
CA ASP A 30 -9.63 -9.18 5.06
C ASP A 30 -10.95 -8.40 4.79
N GLY A 31 -10.98 -7.60 3.71
CA GLY A 31 -12.11 -6.75 3.34
C GLY A 31 -12.26 -5.45 4.15
N ARG A 32 -11.38 -5.19 5.10
CA ARG A 32 -11.38 -3.95 5.91
C ARG A 32 -10.26 -3.01 5.51
N LEU A 33 -10.60 -1.74 5.30
CA LEU A 33 -9.61 -0.69 5.10
C LEU A 33 -8.74 -0.54 6.35
N ARG A 34 -7.42 -0.72 6.22
CA ARG A 34 -6.45 -0.52 7.30
C ARG A 34 -5.77 0.84 7.23
N ARG A 35 -5.50 1.32 6.01
CA ARG A 35 -4.83 2.60 5.78
C ARG A 35 -5.18 3.15 4.40
N ALA A 36 -5.35 4.46 4.29
CA ALA A 36 -5.40 5.17 3.03
C ALA A 36 -4.41 6.32 3.10
N ARG A 37 -3.67 6.55 2.02
CA ARG A 37 -2.68 7.62 1.96
C ARG A 37 -2.74 8.33 0.62
N ASP A 38 -2.93 9.64 0.70
CA ASP A 38 -2.74 10.55 -0.42
C ASP A 38 -1.25 10.78 -0.66
N LEU A 39 -0.83 10.67 -1.91
CA LEU A 39 0.54 10.99 -2.33
C LEU A 39 0.73 12.50 -2.57
N GLY A 40 -0.36 13.26 -2.50
CA GLY A 40 -0.37 14.71 -2.58
C GLY A 40 0.00 15.29 -3.96
N PRO A 41 -0.01 16.62 -4.09
CA PRO A 41 0.20 17.31 -5.36
C PRO A 41 1.60 17.08 -5.95
N ALA A 42 2.60 16.78 -5.12
CA ALA A 42 3.95 16.43 -5.59
C ALA A 42 3.97 15.17 -6.47
N CYS A 43 3.13 14.18 -6.19
CA CYS A 43 2.98 13.00 -7.03
C CYS A 43 2.10 13.25 -8.26
N GLN A 44 1.24 14.28 -8.26
CA GLN A 44 0.43 14.64 -9.43
C GLN A 44 1.29 15.14 -10.60
N ALA A 45 2.41 15.80 -10.31
CA ALA A 45 3.38 16.23 -11.33
C ALA A 45 4.24 15.07 -11.89
N MET A 46 4.27 13.90 -11.22
CA MET A 46 5.02 12.74 -11.70
C MET A 46 4.28 11.99 -12.80
N GLY A 47 5.06 11.42 -13.73
CA GLY A 47 4.54 10.50 -14.74
C GLY A 47 3.84 9.30 -14.12
N ARG A 48 2.86 8.72 -14.84
CA ARG A 48 2.02 7.62 -14.35
C ARG A 48 2.84 6.43 -13.83
N TRP A 49 3.96 6.13 -14.48
CA TRP A 49 4.87 5.05 -14.11
C TRP A 49 5.62 5.32 -12.80
N GLU A 50 6.22 6.51 -12.67
CA GLU A 50 6.88 6.93 -11.43
C GLU A 50 5.92 7.00 -10.26
N ARG A 51 4.72 7.56 -10.46
CA ARG A 51 3.69 7.61 -9.42
C ARG A 51 3.34 6.22 -8.91
N LYS A 52 3.12 5.26 -9.81
CA LYS A 52 2.81 3.88 -9.44
C LYS A 52 3.97 3.22 -8.69
N ARG A 53 5.22 3.47 -9.12
CA ARG A 53 6.42 2.95 -8.45
C ARG A 53 6.53 3.49 -7.02
N VAL A 54 6.35 4.80 -6.84
CA VAL A 54 6.41 5.48 -5.54
C VAL A 54 5.25 5.01 -4.64
N ALA A 55 4.02 4.97 -5.17
CA ALA A 55 2.86 4.48 -4.45
C ALA A 55 3.07 3.04 -3.95
N ARG A 56 3.63 2.18 -4.79
CA ARG A 56 3.94 0.79 -4.43
C ARG A 56 5.00 0.69 -3.34
N GLN A 57 6.06 1.49 -3.43
CA GLN A 57 7.12 1.51 -2.41
C GLN A 57 6.55 1.91 -1.05
N PHE A 58 5.80 3.02 -1.00
CA PHE A 58 5.18 3.49 0.24
C PHE A 58 4.13 2.51 0.78
N ALA A 59 3.34 1.87 -0.09
CA ALA A 59 2.36 0.88 0.34
C ALA A 59 3.03 -0.34 1.00
N ILE A 60 4.18 -0.78 0.49
CA ILE A 60 4.95 -1.87 1.12
C ILE A 60 5.48 -1.42 2.49
N GLU A 61 6.10 -0.25 2.58
CA GLU A 61 6.59 0.29 3.86
C GLU A 61 5.46 0.46 4.90
N ASP A 62 4.28 0.91 4.45
CA ASP A 62 3.10 1.03 5.32
C ASP A 62 2.58 -0.35 5.76
N ILE A 63 2.58 -1.35 4.89
CA ILE A 63 2.25 -2.75 5.27
C ILE A 63 3.26 -3.25 6.31
N GLU A 64 4.55 -3.01 6.13
CA GLU A 64 5.58 -3.41 7.11
C GLU A 64 5.36 -2.74 8.47
N LYS A 65 4.99 -1.45 8.49
CA LYS A 65 4.64 -0.73 9.72
C LYS A 65 3.34 -1.24 10.36
N LEU A 66 2.31 -1.51 9.56
CA LEU A 66 1.04 -2.07 10.04
C LEU A 66 1.23 -3.46 10.67
N ILE A 67 2.20 -4.22 10.19
CA ILE A 67 2.59 -5.50 10.77
C ILE A 67 3.41 -5.29 12.05
N GLY A 68 4.35 -4.35 12.05
CA GLY A 68 5.24 -4.10 13.20
C GLY A 68 4.62 -3.34 14.37
N MET A 69 3.46 -2.68 14.19
CA MET A 69 2.69 -2.03 15.27
C MET A 69 1.61 -2.94 15.89
N ASP A 70 1.39 -4.14 15.34
CA ASP A 70 0.45 -5.16 15.87
C ASP A 70 1.18 -6.11 16.87
N GLU A 71 2.48 -5.90 17.13
CA GLU A 71 3.29 -6.51 18.22
C GLU A 71 3.40 -5.54 19.41
#